data_AF-A0A7X3P0H3-F1
#
_entry.id   AF-A0A7X3P0H3-F1
#
_cell.length_a   1.000
_cell.length_b   1.000
_cell.length_c   1.000
_cell.angle_alpha   90.00
_cell.angle_beta   90.00
_cell.angle_gamma   90.00
#
_symmetry.space_group_name_H-M   'P 1'
#
loop_
_entity.id
_entity.type
_entity.pdbx_description
1 polymer ?
#
loop_
_entity_poly.entity_id
_entity_poly.type
_entity_poly.pdbx_seq_one_letter_code
_entity_poly.pdbx_strand_id
1 'polypeptide(L)'
;MDWAPRVKPIKIRRLYRYARLGIYDDTLLQDVGWELYARCTDIATVADVYRGGRVPCPKCRTKVTRRIDPLFSKGEGGTHEHWFRCPHCDKRLLWRDCRQALRNTPRCFTCHAALLKTDVLRCTCGKTWSQEAYKQSVRTRVLLPCPHCFGLVRRPDPPPMDQTTQKRRSESELKCPKCQGIAVHQHGNIECTVCSYKRRWRDYRKSLKKKDEKLECPNCQYTFRWQAWRKSTRSLRTGNPGPAREFVKKWLTCRTPQQRMIQIDILLQTLHGRGPLAPLFIDSGEHKIRQMLDDLASQR
;
A
#
# COMPACT_ATOMS: atom_id res chain seq x y z
N MET A 1 -15.86 1.01 18.23
CA MET A 1 -15.51 1.69 16.96
C MET A 1 -15.76 0.65 15.93
N ASP A 2 -16.81 0.87 15.17
CA ASP A 2 -17.40 -0.21 14.41
C ASP A 2 -16.97 0.03 12.98
N TRP A 3 -15.99 -0.76 12.57
CA TRP A 3 -15.48 -0.77 11.21
C TRP A 3 -16.46 -1.54 10.34
N ALA A 4 -16.67 -1.06 9.11
CA ALA A 4 -17.55 -1.70 8.14
C ALA A 4 -17.20 -3.19 8.02
N PRO A 5 -18.17 -4.11 8.04
CA PRO A 5 -17.89 -5.54 7.95
C PRO A 5 -17.31 -5.90 6.58
N ARG A 6 -16.78 -7.13 6.48
CA ARG A 6 -16.42 -7.70 5.18
C ARG A 6 -17.69 -8.16 4.46
N VAL A 7 -17.69 -8.03 3.14
CA VAL A 7 -18.81 -8.42 2.29
C VAL A 7 -18.92 -9.93 2.26
N LYS A 8 -20.16 -10.44 2.42
CA LYS A 8 -20.40 -11.87 2.38
C LYS A 8 -20.25 -12.41 0.95
N PRO A 9 -19.46 -13.48 0.72
CA PRO A 9 -19.26 -14.08 -0.60
C PRO A 9 -20.57 -14.41 -1.34
N ILE A 10 -21.61 -14.82 -0.60
CA ILE A 10 -22.92 -15.18 -1.15
C ILE A 10 -23.57 -14.02 -1.92
N LYS A 11 -23.43 -12.77 -1.45
CA LYS A 11 -23.99 -11.60 -2.13
C LYS A 11 -23.28 -11.35 -3.47
N ILE A 12 -21.94 -11.47 -3.47
CA ILE A 12 -21.12 -11.34 -4.68
C ILE A 12 -21.50 -12.44 -5.70
N ARG A 13 -21.58 -13.70 -5.28
CA ARG A 13 -21.99 -14.80 -6.17
C ARG A 13 -23.38 -14.58 -6.76
N ARG A 14 -24.33 -14.07 -5.96
CA ARG A 14 -25.68 -13.75 -6.42
C ARG A 14 -25.67 -12.65 -7.49
N LEU A 15 -24.89 -11.58 -7.30
CA LEU A 15 -24.72 -10.53 -8.31
C LEU A 15 -24.27 -11.09 -9.66
N TYR A 16 -23.20 -11.88 -9.67
CA TYR A 16 -22.68 -12.45 -10.92
C TYR A 16 -23.64 -13.45 -11.56
N ARG A 17 -24.39 -14.21 -10.75
CA ARG A 17 -25.43 -15.12 -11.28
C ARG A 17 -26.53 -14.35 -12.02
N TYR A 18 -27.04 -13.26 -11.46
CA TYR A 18 -28.07 -12.44 -12.12
C TYR A 18 -27.53 -11.70 -13.33
N ALA A 19 -26.31 -11.14 -13.23
CA ALA A 19 -25.68 -10.45 -14.35
C ALA A 19 -25.53 -11.35 -15.58
N ARG A 20 -25.26 -12.66 -15.40
CA ARG A 20 -25.23 -13.63 -16.51
C ARG A 20 -26.55 -13.83 -17.23
N LEU A 21 -27.67 -13.66 -16.52
CA LEU A 21 -29.00 -13.72 -17.09
C LEU A 21 -29.41 -12.38 -17.73
N GLY A 22 -28.50 -11.40 -17.79
CA GLY A 22 -28.79 -10.04 -18.22
C GLY A 22 -29.58 -9.23 -17.19
N ILE A 23 -29.76 -9.75 -15.96
CA ILE A 23 -30.57 -9.14 -14.92
C ILE A 23 -29.65 -8.35 -13.98
N TYR A 24 -29.89 -7.04 -13.87
CA TYR A 24 -29.21 -6.17 -12.92
C TYR A 24 -30.18 -5.81 -11.78
N ASP A 25 -30.15 -6.61 -10.71
CA ASP A 25 -30.87 -6.32 -9.47
C ASP A 25 -30.25 -5.08 -8.80
N ASP A 26 -30.91 -3.93 -8.97
CA ASP A 26 -30.38 -2.66 -8.49
C ASP A 26 -30.29 -2.61 -6.96
N THR A 27 -31.20 -3.26 -6.26
CA THR A 27 -31.21 -3.31 -4.79
C THR A 27 -29.98 -4.09 -4.30
N LEU A 28 -29.71 -5.26 -4.89
CA LEU A 28 -28.54 -6.05 -4.55
C LEU A 28 -27.23 -5.36 -4.92
N LEU A 29 -27.19 -4.65 -6.06
CA LEU A 29 -26.04 -3.86 -6.48
C LEU A 29 -25.74 -2.71 -5.51
N GLN A 30 -26.77 -1.99 -5.07
CA GLN A 30 -26.63 -0.94 -4.08
C GLN A 30 -26.16 -1.50 -2.74
N ASP A 31 -26.76 -2.59 -2.26
CA ASP A 31 -26.41 -3.24 -1.00
C ASP A 31 -24.92 -3.65 -0.98
N VAL A 32 -24.49 -4.46 -1.95
CA VAL A 32 -23.07 -4.87 -2.05
C VAL A 32 -22.14 -3.69 -2.29
N GLY A 33 -22.53 -2.76 -3.16
CA GLY A 33 -21.71 -1.62 -3.51
C GLY A 33 -21.47 -0.66 -2.35
N TRP A 34 -22.49 -0.40 -1.53
CA TRP A 34 -22.36 0.40 -0.32
C TRP A 34 -21.58 -0.30 0.79
N GLU A 35 -21.71 -1.63 0.95
CA GLU A 35 -20.85 -2.40 1.86
C GLU A 35 -19.38 -2.31 1.44
N LEU A 36 -19.08 -2.50 0.15
CA LEU A 36 -17.73 -2.34 -0.40
C LEU A 36 -17.23 -0.91 -0.23
N TYR A 37 -18.08 0.10 -0.48
CA TYR A 37 -17.74 1.50 -0.33
C TYR A 37 -17.35 1.85 1.12
N ALA A 38 -18.16 1.44 2.09
CA ALA A 38 -17.89 1.66 3.50
C ALA A 38 -16.56 1.00 3.91
N ARG A 39 -16.33 -0.24 3.48
CA ARG A 39 -15.09 -0.96 3.75
C ARG A 39 -13.87 -0.30 3.09
N CYS A 40 -14.01 0.14 1.84
CA CYS A 40 -12.95 0.86 1.13
C CYS A 40 -12.60 2.19 1.83
N THR A 41 -13.62 2.91 2.31
CA THR A 41 -13.45 4.17 3.04
C THR A 41 -12.67 3.95 4.34
N ASP A 42 -12.98 2.89 5.08
CA ASP A 42 -12.26 2.51 6.29
C ASP A 42 -10.81 2.13 6.01
N ILE A 43 -10.56 1.32 4.98
CA ILE A 43 -9.20 0.94 4.55
C ILE A 43 -8.38 2.18 4.17
N ALA A 44 -8.98 3.10 3.39
CA ALA A 44 -8.32 4.34 3.00
C ALA A 44 -8.00 5.22 4.21
N THR A 45 -8.96 5.35 5.14
CA THR A 45 -8.81 6.11 6.38
C THR A 45 -7.68 5.55 7.25
N VAL A 46 -7.65 4.24 7.47
CA VAL A 46 -6.60 3.57 8.23
C VAL A 46 -5.23 3.75 7.57
N ALA A 47 -5.16 3.65 6.24
CA ALA A 47 -3.92 3.88 5.51
C ALA A 47 -3.40 5.32 5.66
N ASP A 48 -4.30 6.32 5.69
CA ASP A 48 -3.95 7.72 5.91
C ASP A 48 -3.44 7.98 7.33
N VAL A 49 -3.94 7.26 8.34
CA VAL A 49 -3.43 7.36 9.71
C VAL A 49 -1.94 7.01 9.79
N TYR A 50 -1.53 5.93 9.11
CA TYR A 50 -0.13 5.50 9.12
C TYR A 50 0.79 6.40 8.28
N ARG A 51 0.25 7.15 7.31
CA ARG A 51 1.02 8.08 6.47
C ARG A 51 1.11 9.49 7.06
N GLY A 52 -0.01 10.01 7.56
CA GLY A 52 -0.16 11.40 7.98
C GLY A 52 -0.37 11.61 9.47
N GLY A 53 -0.52 10.54 10.26
CA GLY A 53 -0.62 10.64 11.72
C GLY A 53 -1.94 11.19 12.23
N ARG A 54 -2.95 11.28 11.38
CA ARG A 54 -4.28 11.77 11.76
C ARG A 54 -5.18 10.59 12.10
N VAL A 55 -5.38 10.36 13.39
CA VAL A 55 -6.15 9.22 13.92
C VAL A 55 -7.62 9.63 14.09
N PRO A 56 -8.60 8.96 13.45
CA PRO A 56 -10.01 9.27 13.68
C PRO A 56 -10.43 8.87 15.10
N CYS A 57 -11.14 9.78 15.78
CA CYS A 57 -11.73 9.49 17.09
C CYS A 57 -12.73 8.32 17.00
N PRO A 58 -12.67 7.33 17.91
CA PRO A 58 -13.63 6.24 17.98
C PRO A 58 -15.10 6.65 18.17
N LYS A 59 -15.38 7.81 18.79
CA LYS A 59 -16.74 8.29 19.06
C LYS A 59 -17.28 9.19 17.95
N CYS A 60 -16.57 10.25 17.59
CA CYS A 60 -17.08 11.28 16.66
C CYS A 60 -16.33 11.36 15.32
N ARG A 61 -15.37 10.46 15.07
CA ARG A 61 -14.52 10.41 13.85
C ARG A 61 -13.66 11.64 13.57
N THR A 62 -13.71 12.69 14.38
CA THR A 62 -12.81 13.84 14.29
C THR A 62 -11.36 13.39 14.30
N LYS A 63 -10.57 13.92 13.36
CA LYS A 63 -9.17 13.56 13.18
C LYS A 63 -8.30 14.18 14.28
N VAL A 64 -7.70 13.34 15.10
CA VAL A 64 -6.74 13.72 16.16
C VAL A 64 -5.32 13.58 15.62
N THR A 65 -4.51 14.62 15.76
CA THR A 65 -3.11 14.58 15.33
C THR A 65 -2.28 13.82 16.36
N ARG A 66 -1.73 12.68 15.94
CA ARG A 66 -0.74 11.90 16.68
C ARG A 66 0.65 12.41 16.34
N ARG A 67 1.53 12.52 17.34
CA ARG A 67 2.96 12.77 17.11
C ARG A 67 3.57 11.53 16.45
N ILE A 68 3.72 11.57 15.12
CA ILE A 68 4.58 10.59 14.45
C ILE A 68 6.01 11.01 14.76
N ASP A 69 6.73 10.14 15.48
CA ASP A 69 8.17 10.32 15.69
C ASP A 69 8.85 10.59 14.33
N PRO A 70 9.68 11.65 14.20
CA PRO A 70 10.39 11.97 12.97
C PRO A 70 11.15 10.77 12.36
N LEU A 71 11.58 9.84 13.22
CA LEU A 71 12.21 8.59 12.82
C LEU A 71 11.27 7.66 12.05
N PHE A 72 9.94 7.80 12.19
CA PHE A 72 8.94 7.05 11.43
C PHE A 72 8.23 7.89 10.37
N SER A 73 8.20 9.22 10.49
CA SER A 73 7.56 10.09 9.48
C SER A 73 8.31 10.07 8.14
N LYS A 74 9.59 9.69 8.15
CA LYS A 74 10.38 9.35 6.95
C LYS A 74 10.85 7.89 6.95
N GLY A 75 10.13 7.02 7.66
CA GLY A 75 10.29 5.59 7.55
C GLY A 75 9.54 5.10 6.31
N GLU A 76 10.07 5.42 5.13
CA GLU A 76 9.65 4.94 3.82
C GLU A 76 9.52 3.41 3.78
N GLY A 77 8.36 2.93 4.23
CA GLY A 77 7.80 1.63 3.87
C GLY A 77 7.14 1.65 2.49
N GLY A 78 7.10 2.81 1.82
CA GLY A 78 7.07 2.90 0.37
C GLY A 78 8.46 3.34 -0.05
N THR A 79 9.06 2.70 -1.05
CA THR A 79 10.29 3.14 -1.70
C THR A 79 10.41 4.68 -1.75
N HIS A 80 11.53 5.25 -1.28
CA HIS A 80 12.03 6.62 -1.52
C HIS A 80 12.15 6.87 -3.04
N GLU A 81 11.06 6.75 -3.78
CA GLU A 81 11.06 6.90 -5.22
C GLU A 81 10.35 8.19 -5.51
N HIS A 82 11.18 9.18 -5.80
CA HIS A 82 10.76 10.44 -6.36
C HIS A 82 10.16 10.18 -7.74
N TRP A 83 9.05 10.85 -8.03
CA TRP A 83 8.51 10.85 -9.38
C TRP A 83 9.42 11.71 -10.25
N PHE A 84 9.54 11.34 -11.51
CA PHE A 84 10.31 12.07 -12.53
C PHE A 84 9.50 12.12 -13.83
N ARG A 85 9.85 13.02 -14.74
CA ARG A 85 9.28 13.07 -16.09
C ARG A 85 10.18 12.29 -17.03
N CYS A 86 9.60 11.45 -17.87
CA CYS A 86 10.35 10.78 -18.92
C CYS A 86 10.90 11.85 -19.90
N PRO A 87 12.21 11.91 -20.17
CA PRO A 87 12.78 12.86 -21.14
C PRO A 87 12.27 12.65 -22.58
N HIS A 88 11.73 11.47 -22.89
CA HIS A 88 11.29 11.12 -24.24
C HIS A 88 9.79 11.35 -24.51
N CYS A 89 8.94 11.30 -23.48
CA CYS A 89 7.49 11.40 -23.65
C CYS A 89 6.78 12.27 -22.61
N ASP A 90 7.55 12.93 -21.75
CA ASP A 90 7.09 13.81 -20.66
C ASP A 90 6.09 13.19 -19.66
N LYS A 91 5.82 11.88 -19.77
CA LYS A 91 4.97 11.18 -18.82
C LYS A 91 5.64 11.13 -17.45
N ARG A 92 4.82 11.38 -16.42
CA ARG A 92 5.20 11.28 -15.02
C ARG A 92 5.31 9.82 -14.60
N LEU A 93 6.46 9.44 -14.05
CA LEU A 93 6.84 8.06 -13.73
C LEU A 93 7.45 7.94 -12.34
N LEU A 94 7.35 6.75 -11.74
CA LEU A 94 8.20 6.32 -10.63
C LEU A 94 9.17 5.24 -11.12
N TRP A 95 10.34 5.12 -10.48
CA TRP A 95 11.33 4.11 -10.87
C TRP A 95 10.80 2.67 -10.73
N ARG A 96 9.94 2.40 -9.74
CA ARG A 96 9.21 1.13 -9.60
C ARG A 96 8.28 0.85 -10.77
N ASP A 97 7.71 1.88 -11.41
CA ASP A 97 6.78 1.66 -12.51
C ASP A 97 7.54 1.10 -13.72
N CYS A 98 8.75 1.62 -13.98
CA CYS A 98 9.68 1.05 -14.97
C CYS A 98 10.06 -0.40 -14.65
N ARG A 99 10.39 -0.69 -13.38
CA ARG A 99 10.72 -2.08 -12.96
C ARG A 99 9.53 -3.02 -13.04
N GLN A 100 8.34 -2.55 -12.66
CA GLN A 100 7.13 -3.36 -12.67
C GLN A 100 6.69 -3.66 -14.10
N ALA A 101 6.82 -2.71 -15.02
CA ALA A 101 6.56 -2.93 -16.44
C ALA A 101 7.43 -4.06 -17.01
N LEU A 102 8.71 -4.11 -16.66
CA LEU A 102 9.61 -5.20 -17.07
C LEU A 102 9.34 -6.54 -16.38
N ARG A 103 8.72 -6.55 -15.20
CA ARG A 103 8.26 -7.79 -14.57
C ARG A 103 7.01 -8.34 -15.24
N ASN A 104 6.13 -7.44 -15.66
CA ASN A 104 4.89 -7.80 -16.35
C ASN A 104 5.19 -8.27 -17.77
N THR A 105 6.01 -7.52 -18.50
CA THR A 105 6.42 -7.78 -19.87
C THR A 105 7.95 -7.73 -19.96
N PRO A 106 8.64 -8.85 -19.66
CA PRO A 106 10.09 -8.92 -19.73
C PRO A 106 10.60 -8.55 -21.11
N ARG A 107 11.63 -7.70 -21.15
CA ARG A 107 12.32 -7.27 -22.35
C ARG A 107 13.81 -7.48 -22.20
N CYS A 108 14.49 -7.76 -23.30
CA CYS A 108 15.94 -7.79 -23.31
C CYS A 108 16.52 -6.41 -23.02
N PHE A 109 17.59 -6.37 -22.22
CA PHE A 109 18.27 -5.12 -21.91
C PHE A 109 19.25 -4.64 -22.99
N THR A 110 19.32 -5.34 -24.13
CA THR A 110 20.17 -4.99 -25.28
C THR A 110 19.31 -4.80 -26.53
N CYS A 111 18.53 -5.82 -26.89
CA CYS A 111 17.69 -5.82 -28.09
C CYS A 111 16.34 -5.10 -27.87
N HIS A 112 15.94 -4.86 -26.61
CA HIS A 112 14.63 -4.32 -26.18
C HIS A 112 13.38 -5.11 -26.63
N ALA A 113 13.56 -6.18 -27.40
CA ALA A 113 12.49 -7.11 -27.77
C ALA A 113 11.89 -7.78 -26.53
N ALA A 114 10.60 -8.11 -26.62
CA ALA A 114 9.91 -8.86 -25.60
C ALA A 114 10.52 -10.26 -25.48
N LEU A 115 10.72 -10.73 -24.25
CA LEU A 115 11.23 -12.06 -23.97
C LEU A 115 10.06 -13.03 -23.87
N LEU A 116 10.27 -14.23 -24.40
CA LEU A 116 9.32 -15.32 -24.23
C LEU A 116 9.34 -15.78 -22.78
N LYS A 117 8.15 -15.76 -22.14
CA LYS A 117 7.99 -16.08 -20.71
C LYS A 117 7.80 -17.59 -20.54
N THR A 118 8.89 -18.33 -20.67
CA THR A 118 9.00 -19.74 -20.27
C THR A 118 9.77 -19.85 -18.95
N ASP A 119 10.16 -21.05 -18.50
CA ASP A 119 11.00 -21.22 -17.30
C ASP A 119 12.33 -20.46 -17.40
N VAL A 120 12.81 -20.25 -18.64
CA VAL A 120 13.94 -19.40 -18.98
C VAL A 120 13.48 -18.29 -19.93
N LEU A 121 13.83 -17.04 -19.65
CA LEU A 121 13.52 -15.91 -20.52
C LEU A 121 14.53 -15.88 -21.69
N ARG A 122 14.05 -15.87 -22.94
CA ARG A 122 14.88 -15.88 -24.15
C ARG A 122 14.61 -14.64 -25.02
N CYS A 123 15.65 -13.90 -25.46
CA CYS A 123 15.54 -12.91 -26.56
C CYS A 123 15.92 -13.59 -27.88
N THR A 124 15.33 -13.11 -28.97
CA THR A 124 15.74 -13.38 -30.36
C THR A 124 17.20 -13.04 -30.67
N CYS A 125 17.87 -12.21 -29.85
CA CYS A 125 19.30 -11.90 -29.94
C CYS A 125 20.21 -12.97 -29.29
N GLY A 126 19.67 -14.15 -28.95
CA GLY A 126 20.42 -15.27 -28.37
C GLY A 126 20.69 -15.20 -26.87
N LYS A 127 20.32 -14.10 -26.19
CA LYS A 127 20.51 -13.97 -24.73
C LYS A 127 19.40 -14.67 -23.94
N THR A 128 19.80 -15.34 -22.87
CA THR A 128 18.89 -16.06 -21.97
C THR A 128 19.09 -15.63 -20.51
N TRP A 129 18.01 -15.71 -19.71
CA TRP A 129 18.04 -15.42 -18.28
C TRP A 129 17.14 -16.38 -17.52
N SER A 130 17.57 -16.82 -16.34
CA SER A 130 16.63 -17.35 -15.34
C SER A 130 15.73 -16.23 -14.82
N GLN A 131 14.56 -16.56 -14.28
CA GLN A 131 13.64 -15.55 -13.75
C GLN A 131 14.27 -14.74 -12.60
N GLU A 132 15.05 -15.37 -11.73
CA GLU A 132 15.75 -14.75 -10.61
C GLU A 132 16.85 -13.81 -11.10
N ALA A 133 17.68 -14.27 -12.05
CA ALA A 133 18.74 -13.46 -12.64
C ALA A 133 18.18 -12.23 -13.37
N TYR A 134 17.04 -12.39 -14.04
CA TYR A 134 16.34 -11.28 -14.68
C TYR A 134 15.80 -10.28 -13.65
N LYS A 135 15.09 -10.75 -12.61
CA LYS A 135 14.57 -9.89 -11.52
C LYS A 135 15.69 -9.13 -10.82
N GLN A 136 16.84 -9.77 -10.59
CA GLN A 136 18.01 -9.15 -10.00
C GLN A 136 18.60 -8.07 -10.93
N SER A 137 18.71 -8.36 -12.23
CA SER A 137 19.16 -7.39 -13.25
C SER A 137 18.26 -6.16 -13.33
N VAL A 138 16.92 -6.34 -13.28
CA VAL A 138 15.96 -5.23 -13.23
C VAL A 138 16.14 -4.39 -11.96
N ARG A 139 16.52 -5.00 -10.84
CA ARG A 139 16.67 -4.32 -9.54
C ARG A 139 17.92 -3.44 -9.50
N THR A 140 19.03 -3.88 -10.09
CA THR A 140 20.35 -3.24 -9.97
C THR A 140 20.63 -2.21 -11.06
N ARG A 141 19.96 -2.30 -12.22
CA ARG A 141 20.19 -1.38 -13.34
C ARG A 141 19.80 0.06 -13.02
N VAL A 142 20.62 0.97 -13.56
CA VAL A 142 20.44 2.44 -13.48
C VAL A 142 19.68 2.97 -14.71
N LEU A 143 19.60 2.19 -15.79
CA LEU A 143 18.87 2.54 -17.02
C LEU A 143 17.80 1.48 -17.28
N LEU A 144 16.56 1.91 -17.47
CA LEU A 144 15.43 1.05 -17.80
C LEU A 144 14.56 1.72 -18.87
N PRO A 145 13.85 0.95 -19.72
CA PRO A 145 12.89 1.52 -20.68
C PRO A 145 11.69 2.14 -19.96
N CYS A 146 11.25 3.28 -20.47
CA CYS A 146 9.98 3.90 -20.10
C CYS A 146 8.82 2.96 -20.46
N PRO A 147 7.82 2.75 -19.58
CA PRO A 147 6.66 1.91 -19.89
C PRO A 147 5.74 2.49 -20.96
N HIS A 148 5.85 3.79 -21.28
CA HIS A 148 4.99 4.46 -22.25
C HIS A 148 5.59 4.59 -23.64
N CYS A 149 6.87 4.96 -23.74
CA CYS A 149 7.54 5.23 -25.02
C CYS A 149 8.74 4.31 -25.29
N PHE A 150 9.08 3.41 -24.36
CA PHE A 150 10.24 2.52 -24.43
C PHE A 150 11.62 3.20 -24.50
N GLY A 151 11.67 4.54 -24.56
CA GLY A 151 12.91 5.32 -24.44
C GLY A 151 13.61 5.03 -23.11
N LEU A 152 14.93 4.88 -23.14
CA LEU A 152 15.73 4.58 -21.96
C LEU A 152 15.72 5.78 -21.01
N VAL A 153 15.32 5.52 -19.77
CA VAL A 153 15.30 6.50 -18.68
C VAL A 153 16.29 6.11 -17.61
N ARG A 154 17.03 7.10 -17.11
CA ARG A 154 17.97 6.94 -16.01
C ARG A 154 17.22 6.98 -14.69
N ARG A 155 17.68 6.17 -13.73
CA ARG A 155 17.23 6.23 -12.35
C ARG A 155 17.45 7.66 -11.85
N PRO A 156 16.41 8.33 -11.33
CA PRO A 156 16.60 9.64 -10.72
C PRO A 156 17.64 9.52 -9.62
N ASP A 157 18.61 10.43 -9.62
CA ASP A 157 19.46 10.60 -8.47
C ASP A 157 18.57 10.93 -7.27
N PRO A 158 18.89 10.40 -6.07
CA PRO A 158 18.24 10.92 -4.88
C PRO A 158 18.44 12.44 -4.90
N PRO A 159 17.38 13.25 -4.65
CA PRO A 159 17.55 14.69 -4.60
C PRO A 159 18.70 15.00 -3.66
N PRO A 160 19.54 16.01 -3.97
CA PRO A 160 20.61 16.41 -3.08
C PRO A 160 19.99 16.56 -1.69
N MET A 161 20.46 15.73 -0.75
CA MET A 161 19.97 15.81 0.61
C MET A 161 20.37 17.19 1.10
N ASP A 162 19.40 18.10 1.16
CA ASP A 162 19.55 19.41 1.76
C ASP A 162 20.26 19.22 3.11
N GLN A 163 21.45 19.80 3.29
CA GLN A 163 22.24 19.61 4.51
C GLN A 163 21.46 20.05 5.77
N THR A 164 20.51 20.98 5.60
CA THR A 164 19.47 21.35 6.56
C THR A 164 18.59 20.18 7.01
N THR A 165 18.29 19.22 6.13
CA THR A 165 17.53 18.00 6.47
C THR A 165 18.37 16.97 7.21
N GLN A 166 19.70 16.97 7.01
CA GLN A 166 20.64 16.14 7.77
C GLN A 166 20.83 16.69 9.19
N LYS A 167 20.93 18.02 9.35
CA LYS A 167 20.89 18.73 10.65
C LYS A 167 19.57 18.48 11.42
N ARG A 168 18.43 18.49 10.73
CA ARG A 168 17.13 18.12 11.35
C ARG A 168 17.00 16.63 11.72
N ARG A 169 17.77 15.74 11.08
CA ARG A 169 17.83 14.30 11.44
C ARG A 169 18.62 14.06 12.73
N SER A 170 19.58 14.94 13.07
CA SER A 170 20.41 14.86 14.27
C SER A 170 19.81 15.52 15.52
N GLU A 171 18.80 16.38 15.40
CA GLU A 171 18.21 17.11 16.54
C GLU A 171 16.99 16.44 17.19
N SER A 172 16.53 15.29 16.70
CA SER A 172 15.58 14.49 17.47
C SER A 172 16.36 13.79 18.59
N GLU A 173 16.53 14.46 19.73
CA GLU A 173 17.14 13.88 20.93
C GLU A 173 16.53 12.50 21.20
N LEU A 174 17.31 11.43 20.99
CA LEU A 174 16.83 10.10 21.29
C LEU A 174 16.72 10.02 22.82
N LYS A 175 15.60 9.51 23.31
CA LYS A 175 15.38 9.38 24.76
C LYS A 175 15.73 7.97 25.20
N CYS A 176 16.56 7.88 26.23
CA CYS A 176 16.85 6.62 26.87
C CYS A 176 15.56 6.01 27.44
N PRO A 177 15.22 4.75 27.12
CA PRO A 177 14.02 4.12 27.65
C PRO A 177 14.11 3.83 29.16
N LYS A 178 15.30 3.84 29.75
CA LYS A 178 15.52 3.56 31.18
C LYS A 178 15.42 4.82 32.05
N CYS A 179 16.09 5.91 31.65
CA CYS A 179 16.18 7.13 32.46
C CYS A 179 15.59 8.38 31.79
N GLN A 180 15.06 8.27 30.57
CA GLN A 180 14.61 9.40 29.73
C GLN A 180 15.68 10.44 29.34
N GLY A 181 16.92 10.29 29.80
CA GLY A 181 18.04 11.13 29.41
C GLY A 181 18.40 11.02 27.92
N ILE A 182 19.28 11.90 27.47
CA ILE A 182 19.72 11.95 26.07
C ILE A 182 20.45 10.65 25.71
N ALA A 183 20.21 10.19 24.49
CA ALA A 183 20.84 9.00 23.94
C ALA A 183 21.28 9.28 22.50
N VAL A 184 22.34 8.58 22.09
CA VAL A 184 22.98 8.73 20.79
C VAL A 184 22.95 7.40 20.04
N HIS A 185 22.78 7.46 18.73
CA HIS A 185 22.87 6.28 17.87
C HIS A 185 24.31 6.06 17.45
N GLN A 186 24.96 5.03 17.97
CA GLN A 186 26.34 4.67 17.68
C GLN A 186 26.44 3.19 17.32
N HIS A 187 27.13 2.88 16.20
CA HIS A 187 27.44 1.51 15.78
C HIS A 187 26.21 0.55 15.75
N GLY A 188 25.05 1.05 15.34
CA GLY A 188 23.81 0.25 15.29
C GLY A 188 23.12 0.05 16.64
N ASN A 189 23.57 0.72 17.70
CA ASN A 189 22.97 0.75 19.03
C ASN A 189 22.52 2.16 19.40
N ILE A 190 21.57 2.25 20.31
CA ILE A 190 21.29 3.46 21.07
C ILE A 190 22.03 3.35 22.40
N GLU A 191 22.80 4.38 22.73
CA GLU A 191 23.59 4.47 23.96
C GLU A 191 23.20 5.74 24.71
N CYS A 192 22.79 5.60 25.96
CA CYS A 192 22.42 6.74 26.79
C CYS A 192 23.66 7.43 27.35
N THR A 193 23.73 8.76 27.23
CA THR A 193 24.85 9.56 27.76
C THR A 193 24.81 9.73 29.28
N VAL A 194 23.66 9.48 29.91
CA VAL A 194 23.45 9.66 31.36
C VAL A 194 23.64 8.36 32.16
N CYS A 195 23.08 7.25 31.69
CA CYS A 195 23.07 5.97 32.44
C CYS A 195 23.80 4.83 31.74
N SER A 196 24.53 5.12 30.65
CA SER A 196 25.26 4.14 29.84
C SER A 196 24.42 2.97 29.30
N TYR A 197 23.08 3.10 29.33
CA TYR A 197 22.18 2.08 28.83
C TYR A 197 22.37 1.88 27.33
N LYS A 198 22.60 0.63 26.92
CA LYS A 198 22.81 0.24 25.53
C LYS A 198 21.72 -0.69 25.04
N ARG A 199 21.19 -0.43 23.84
CA ARG A 199 20.21 -1.29 23.18
C ARG A 199 20.41 -1.28 21.68
N ARG A 200 20.16 -2.42 21.01
CA ARG A 200 20.14 -2.46 19.54
C ARG A 200 19.13 -1.47 18.97
N TRP A 201 19.55 -0.69 17.99
CA TRP A 201 18.73 0.34 17.33
C TRP A 201 17.42 -0.25 16.77
N ARG A 202 17.49 -1.45 16.18
CA ARG A 202 16.32 -2.18 15.67
C ARG A 202 15.26 -2.38 16.74
N ASP A 203 15.66 -2.74 17.96
CA ASP A 203 14.75 -3.04 19.06
C ASP A 203 14.23 -1.77 19.74
N TYR A 204 15.06 -0.74 19.82
CA TYR A 204 14.61 0.60 20.20
C TYR A 204 13.52 1.12 19.24
N ARG A 205 13.73 1.06 17.92
CA ARG A 205 12.70 1.44 16.93
C ARG A 205 11.43 0.59 17.04
N LYS A 206 11.54 -0.71 17.31
CA LYS A 206 10.36 -1.56 17.58
C LYS A 206 9.62 -1.08 18.83
N SER A 207 10.32 -0.70 19.90
CA SER A 207 9.71 -0.20 21.13
C SER A 207 8.95 1.11 20.92
N LEU A 208 9.51 2.04 20.14
CA LEU A 208 8.81 3.28 19.80
C LEU A 208 7.53 3.03 18.97
N LYS A 209 7.54 2.04 18.05
CA LYS A 209 6.31 1.62 17.32
C LYS A 209 5.24 1.01 18.24
N LYS A 210 5.65 0.42 19.37
CA LYS A 210 4.78 -0.18 20.39
C LYS A 210 4.38 0.80 21.49
N LYS A 211 4.88 2.04 21.48
CA LYS A 211 4.50 3.06 22.45
C LYS A 211 2.98 3.23 22.44
N ASP A 212 2.37 3.12 23.61
CA ASP A 212 0.93 3.23 23.78
C ASP A 212 0.61 4.64 24.30
N GLU A 213 0.50 5.58 23.38
CA GLU A 213 0.18 6.97 23.75
C GLU A 213 -1.32 7.16 23.94
N LYS A 214 -1.66 8.04 24.89
CA LYS A 214 -3.02 8.51 25.16
C LYS A 214 -3.33 9.65 24.18
N LEU A 215 -4.40 9.51 23.43
CA LEU A 215 -4.91 10.50 22.47
C LEU A 215 -6.23 11.04 22.98
N GLU A 216 -6.42 12.35 22.87
CA GLU A 216 -7.63 13.04 23.29
C GLU A 216 -8.27 13.74 22.09
N CYS A 217 -9.58 13.59 21.95
CA CYS A 217 -10.31 14.21 20.87
C CYS A 217 -10.66 15.66 21.21
N PRO A 218 -10.26 16.66 20.40
CA PRO A 218 -10.58 18.06 20.68
C PRO A 218 -12.08 18.38 20.54
N ASN A 219 -12.86 17.53 19.86
CA ASN A 219 -14.28 17.77 19.61
C ASN A 219 -15.19 17.17 20.68
N CYS A 220 -14.97 15.92 21.08
CA CYS A 220 -15.85 15.22 22.02
C CYS A 220 -15.16 14.86 23.35
N GLN A 221 -13.92 15.33 23.56
CA GLN A 221 -13.10 15.08 24.75
C GLN A 221 -12.84 13.58 25.05
N TYR A 222 -13.26 12.68 24.15
CA TYR A 222 -13.05 11.27 24.32
C TYR A 222 -11.57 10.93 24.27
N THR A 223 -11.12 10.24 25.31
CA THR A 223 -9.74 9.77 25.40
C THR A 223 -9.64 8.29 25.03
N PHE A 224 -8.66 7.95 24.20
CA PHE A 224 -8.38 6.57 23.80
C PHE A 224 -6.88 6.31 23.66
N ARG A 225 -6.51 5.03 23.70
CA ARG A 225 -5.11 4.59 23.58
C ARG A 225 -4.76 4.18 22.15
N TRP A 226 -3.57 4.55 21.69
CA TRP A 226 -3.11 4.24 20.33
C TRP A 226 -3.04 2.74 20.04
N GLN A 227 -2.54 1.90 20.97
CA GLN A 227 -2.46 0.45 20.71
C GLN A 227 -3.85 -0.18 20.63
N ALA A 228 -4.82 0.29 21.43
CA ALA A 228 -6.21 -0.15 21.34
C ALA A 228 -6.82 0.20 19.97
N TRP A 229 -6.64 1.45 19.52
CA TRP A 229 -7.05 1.88 18.18
C TRP A 229 -6.38 1.05 17.09
N ARG A 230 -5.05 0.89 17.16
CA ARG A 230 -4.24 0.12 16.20
C ARG A 230 -4.70 -1.34 16.12
N LYS A 231 -5.00 -1.97 17.26
CA LYS A 231 -5.51 -3.35 17.32
C LYS A 231 -6.87 -3.46 16.61
N SER A 232 -7.77 -2.50 16.82
CA SER A 232 -9.09 -2.47 16.16
C SER A 232 -8.99 -2.44 14.62
N THR A 233 -7.95 -1.79 14.08
CA THR A 233 -7.78 -1.64 12.62
C THR A 233 -7.06 -2.79 11.93
N ARG A 234 -6.69 -3.87 12.65
CA ARG A 234 -5.81 -4.92 12.10
C ARG A 234 -6.33 -5.51 10.80
N SER A 235 -7.65 -5.69 10.68
CA SER A 235 -8.33 -6.22 9.49
C SER A 235 -8.44 -5.25 8.30
N LEU A 236 -7.98 -4.00 8.46
CA LEU A 236 -8.05 -2.94 7.45
C LEU A 236 -6.67 -2.52 6.93
N ARG A 237 -5.60 -3.06 7.52
CA ARG A 237 -4.23 -2.63 7.22
C ARG A 237 -3.76 -3.18 5.88
N THR A 238 -3.38 -2.28 4.99
CA THR A 238 -2.76 -2.63 3.70
C THR A 238 -1.63 -1.66 3.36
N GLY A 239 -0.58 -2.17 2.70
CA GLY A 239 0.44 -1.34 2.08
C GLY A 239 -0.04 -0.68 0.77
N ASN A 240 -1.12 -1.20 0.19
CA ASN A 240 -1.67 -0.74 -1.09
C ASN A 240 -3.15 -0.34 -0.97
N PRO A 241 -3.45 0.89 -0.50
CA PRO A 241 -4.82 1.40 -0.42
C PRO A 241 -5.36 1.92 -1.75
N GLY A 242 -4.58 1.84 -2.85
CA GLY A 242 -4.96 2.38 -4.16
C GLY A 242 -6.32 1.90 -4.66
N PRO A 243 -6.58 0.57 -4.70
CA PRO A 243 -7.87 0.03 -5.14
C PRO A 243 -9.06 0.57 -4.35
N ALA A 244 -8.92 0.67 -3.02
CA ALA A 244 -9.97 1.18 -2.15
C ALA A 244 -10.28 2.66 -2.43
N ARG A 245 -9.25 3.50 -2.61
CA ARG A 245 -9.42 4.93 -2.92
C ARG A 245 -10.09 5.14 -4.27
N GLU A 246 -9.67 4.36 -5.27
CA GLU A 246 -10.24 4.43 -6.60
C GLU A 246 -11.72 4.02 -6.60
N PHE A 247 -12.06 2.95 -5.88
CA PHE A 247 -13.45 2.53 -5.73
C PHE A 247 -14.32 3.60 -5.07
N VAL A 248 -13.88 4.17 -3.94
CA VAL A 248 -14.61 5.26 -3.25
C VAL A 248 -14.87 6.45 -4.19
N LYS A 249 -13.88 6.85 -4.98
CA LYS A 249 -14.02 7.97 -5.93
C LYS A 249 -15.03 7.65 -7.04
N LYS A 250 -14.93 6.46 -7.65
CA LYS A 250 -15.73 6.09 -8.82
C LYS A 250 -17.16 5.68 -8.46
N TRP A 251 -17.37 5.01 -7.33
CA TRP A 251 -18.69 4.51 -6.91
C TRP A 251 -19.75 5.63 -6.84
N LEU A 252 -19.38 6.81 -6.31
CA LEU A 252 -20.28 7.97 -6.21
C LEU A 252 -20.70 8.54 -7.56
N THR A 253 -20.02 8.18 -8.65
CA THR A 253 -20.33 8.64 -10.01
C THR A 253 -21.20 7.65 -10.78
N CYS A 254 -21.41 6.43 -10.26
CA CYS A 254 -22.19 5.39 -10.91
C CYS A 254 -23.69 5.68 -10.77
N ARG A 255 -24.36 5.98 -11.89
CA ARG A 255 -25.80 6.29 -11.93
C ARG A 255 -26.66 5.11 -12.37
N THR A 256 -26.11 4.21 -13.20
CA THR A 256 -26.86 3.06 -13.73
C THR A 256 -26.48 1.74 -13.05
N PRO A 257 -27.39 0.73 -13.02
CA PRO A 257 -27.08 -0.59 -12.49
C PRO A 257 -25.86 -1.24 -13.17
N GLN A 258 -25.75 -1.08 -14.49
CA GLN A 258 -24.61 -1.59 -15.26
C GLN A 258 -23.29 -0.92 -14.85
N GLN A 259 -23.27 0.40 -14.66
CA GLN A 259 -22.09 1.11 -14.18
C GLN A 259 -21.66 0.64 -12.78
N ARG A 260 -22.63 0.38 -11.89
CA ARG A 260 -22.38 -0.16 -10.55
C ARG A 260 -21.77 -1.55 -10.62
N MET A 261 -22.32 -2.43 -11.46
CA MET A 261 -21.79 -3.78 -11.67
C MET A 261 -20.34 -3.73 -12.20
N ILE A 262 -20.07 -2.92 -13.22
CA ILE A 262 -18.72 -2.72 -13.76
C ILE A 262 -17.76 -2.24 -12.67
N GLN A 263 -18.19 -1.30 -11.83
CA GLN A 263 -17.33 -0.75 -10.78
C GLN A 263 -17.01 -1.77 -9.67
N ILE A 264 -17.98 -2.61 -9.29
CA ILE A 264 -17.78 -3.75 -8.37
C ILE A 264 -16.81 -4.75 -8.98
N ASP A 265 -17.00 -5.07 -10.26
CA ASP A 265 -16.19 -6.03 -10.98
C ASP A 265 -14.73 -5.59 -11.12
N ILE A 266 -14.47 -4.33 -11.50
CA ILE A 266 -13.11 -3.75 -11.56
C ILE A 266 -12.39 -3.89 -10.22
N LEU A 267 -13.10 -3.66 -9.10
CA LEU A 267 -12.52 -3.84 -7.78
C LEU A 267 -12.15 -5.32 -7.55
N LEU A 268 -13.07 -6.25 -7.80
CA LEU A 268 -12.84 -7.67 -7.58
C LEU A 268 -11.69 -8.22 -8.42
N GLN A 269 -11.58 -7.83 -9.69
CA GLN A 269 -10.43 -8.16 -10.53
C GLN A 269 -9.11 -7.61 -9.97
N THR A 270 -9.14 -6.36 -9.49
CA THR A 270 -7.97 -5.73 -8.88
C THR A 270 -7.53 -6.47 -7.62
N LEU A 271 -8.48 -7.00 -6.85
CA LEU A 271 -8.21 -7.83 -5.67
C LEU A 271 -7.64 -9.20 -6.05
N HIS A 272 -8.14 -9.80 -7.13
CA HIS A 272 -7.65 -11.08 -7.67
C HIS A 272 -6.21 -10.99 -8.16
N GLY A 273 -5.87 -9.97 -8.96
CA GLY A 273 -4.53 -9.83 -9.55
C GLY A 273 -3.43 -9.32 -8.62
N ARG A 274 -3.73 -8.86 -7.39
CA ARG A 274 -2.77 -8.15 -6.50
C ARG A 274 -2.45 -8.84 -5.16
N GLY A 275 -2.57 -10.16 -5.08
CA GLY A 275 -2.15 -10.93 -3.89
C GLY A 275 -3.19 -10.90 -2.75
N PRO A 276 -2.78 -10.93 -1.46
CA PRO A 276 -3.66 -11.22 -0.31
C PRO A 276 -4.53 -10.01 0.12
N LEU A 277 -4.99 -9.17 -0.81
CA LEU A 277 -5.87 -8.04 -0.50
C LEU A 277 -7.32 -8.48 -0.31
N ALA A 278 -7.78 -9.48 -1.05
CA ALA A 278 -9.16 -9.93 -1.04
C ALA A 278 -9.71 -10.29 0.37
N PRO A 279 -8.94 -10.92 1.29
CA PRO A 279 -9.36 -11.17 2.67
C PRO A 279 -9.70 -9.93 3.51
N LEU A 280 -9.28 -8.74 3.09
CA LEU A 280 -9.64 -7.47 3.74
C LEU A 280 -11.07 -7.04 3.40
N PHE A 281 -11.60 -7.48 2.27
CA PHE A 281 -12.90 -7.07 1.72
C PHE A 281 -13.96 -8.14 1.86
N ILE A 282 -13.60 -9.42 1.74
CA ILE A 282 -14.54 -10.53 1.62
C ILE A 282 -14.48 -11.42 2.86
N ASP A 283 -15.65 -11.77 3.40
CA ASP A 283 -15.78 -12.54 4.63
C ASP A 283 -15.67 -14.06 4.38
N SER A 284 -14.45 -14.52 4.10
CA SER A 284 -14.16 -15.95 3.92
C SER A 284 -12.68 -16.25 4.12
N GLY A 285 -12.32 -17.53 4.14
CA GLY A 285 -10.93 -17.98 4.18
C GLY A 285 -10.22 -17.67 2.86
N GLU A 286 -8.92 -17.36 2.92
CA GLU A 286 -8.13 -16.94 1.75
C GLU A 286 -8.25 -17.89 0.55
N HIS A 287 -8.16 -19.20 0.79
CA HIS A 287 -8.35 -20.23 -0.24
C HIS A 287 -9.74 -20.15 -0.90
N LYS A 288 -10.80 -20.06 -0.09
CA LYS A 288 -12.19 -19.99 -0.57
C LYS A 288 -12.46 -18.69 -1.35
N ILE A 289 -11.83 -17.59 -0.95
CA ILE A 289 -11.90 -16.32 -1.69
C ILE A 289 -11.23 -16.46 -3.04
N ARG A 290 -10.02 -17.04 -3.06
CA ARG A 290 -9.28 -17.22 -4.30
C ARG A 290 -10.04 -18.10 -5.30
N GLN A 291 -10.49 -19.27 -4.84
CA GLN A 291 -11.33 -20.16 -5.64
C GLN A 291 -12.57 -19.44 -6.18
N MET A 292 -13.28 -18.70 -5.34
CA MET A 292 -14.44 -17.93 -5.80
C MET A 292 -14.06 -16.91 -6.89
N LEU A 293 -12.95 -16.19 -6.74
CA LEU A 293 -12.52 -15.22 -7.75
C LEU A 293 -12.04 -15.90 -9.04
N ASP A 294 -11.39 -17.06 -8.95
CA ASP A 294 -11.01 -17.90 -10.10
C ASP A 294 -12.26 -18.38 -10.85
N ASP A 295 -13.29 -18.84 -10.14
CA ASP A 295 -14.58 -19.25 -10.72
C ASP A 295 -15.23 -18.06 -11.46
N LEU A 296 -15.25 -16.87 -10.85
CA LEU A 296 -15.81 -15.68 -11.49
C LEU A 296 -15.02 -15.22 -12.71
N ALA A 297 -13.69 -15.40 -12.71
CA ALA A 297 -12.81 -15.01 -13.81
C ALA A 297 -12.89 -15.99 -15.00
N SER A 298 -13.05 -17.28 -14.74
CA SER A 298 -13.15 -18.33 -15.77
C SER A 298 -14.48 -18.34 -16.53
N GLN A 299 -15.48 -17.68 -15.99
CA GLN A 299 -16.85 -17.65 -16.53
C GLN A 299 -17.12 -16.39 -17.38
N ARG A 300 -16.08 -15.86 -18.03
CA ARG A 300 -16.10 -14.71 -18.93
C ARG A 300 -15.87 -15.12 -20.37
#